data_AF-A0A3D3VXB3-F1
#
_entry.id   AF-A0A3D3VXB3-F1
#
_cell.length_a   1.000
_cell.length_b   1.000
_cell.length_c   1.000
_cell.angle_alpha   90.00
_cell.angle_beta   90.00
_cell.angle_gamma   90.00
#
_symmetry.space_group_name_H-M   'P 1'
#
loop_
_entity.id
_entity.type
_entity.pdbx_description
1 polymer ?
#
loop_
_entity_poly.entity_id
_entity_poly.type
_entity_poly.pdbx_seq_one_letter_code
_entity_poly.pdbx_strand_id
1 'polypeptide(L)'
;MNFLKSLKTDAEKYFRKLLKKSNMSFDFVRNSLFQRWMIAIVLCLILAIIMAPEFHVSEPQLQLGMIAPRNIKADQAFLVEDKQAAEQKKIEDAENVKPVYDFDSNLSEKIRKKSVKALAGAAERYQNSLKGKSPENVQINISELQKEKRRLEASLGIYLSSEEFYVLNESKFSDDIQQMFSRLIVSFYDDRFITNDTFGKSEKQKGIVVRNLKTKTKEEIKDPSLLLNIQEIDETLQKKVNMVFRDESSTVKETAFSVVKKLIEPNLSFNKEETQKKRLSIIGDANPTFFQVQKNEMIVRE
;
A
#
# COMPACT_ATOMS: atom_id res chain seq x y z
N MET A 1 -44.19 31.06 -42.72
CA MET A 1 -45.64 31.28 -42.50
C MET A 1 -46.45 31.30 -43.81
N ASN A 2 -46.10 30.51 -44.83
CA ASN A 2 -46.81 30.48 -46.14
C ASN A 2 -47.20 29.07 -46.65
N PHE A 3 -46.67 28.00 -46.07
CA PHE A 3 -47.02 26.62 -46.47
C PHE A 3 -48.37 26.15 -45.90
N LEU A 4 -48.69 26.53 -44.66
CA LEU A 4 -49.97 26.19 -44.02
C LEU A 4 -51.18 26.89 -44.67
N LYS A 5 -50.98 28.04 -45.32
CA LYS A 5 -52.04 28.72 -46.08
C LYS A 5 -52.34 28.00 -47.39
N SER A 6 -51.31 27.52 -48.11
CA SER A 6 -51.46 26.79 -49.38
C SER A 6 -52.14 25.43 -49.18
N LEU A 7 -51.72 24.65 -48.16
CA LEU A 7 -52.36 23.36 -47.83
C LEU A 7 -53.84 23.51 -47.48
N LYS A 8 -54.21 24.59 -46.76
CA LYS A 8 -55.59 24.88 -46.41
C LYS A 8 -56.43 25.20 -47.65
N THR A 9 -55.89 25.98 -48.59
CA THR A 9 -56.60 26.35 -49.83
C THR A 9 -56.75 25.18 -50.81
N ASP A 10 -55.76 24.30 -50.90
CA ASP A 10 -55.85 23.14 -51.80
C ASP A 10 -56.79 22.08 -51.23
N ALA A 11 -56.75 21.85 -49.91
CA ALA A 11 -57.72 20.98 -49.23
C ALA A 11 -59.16 21.49 -49.37
N GLU A 12 -59.41 22.79 -49.23
CA GLU A 12 -60.74 23.39 -49.43
C GLU A 12 -61.24 23.23 -50.88
N LYS A 13 -60.34 23.34 -51.87
CA LYS A 13 -60.69 23.23 -53.28
C LYS A 13 -61.02 21.78 -53.66
N TYR A 14 -60.28 20.80 -53.12
CA TYR A 14 -60.59 19.39 -53.27
C TYR A 14 -61.88 19.00 -52.52
N PHE A 15 -62.10 19.50 -51.30
CA PHE A 15 -63.33 19.27 -50.55
C PHE A 15 -64.56 19.81 -51.30
N ARG A 16 -64.49 21.04 -51.82
CA ARG A 16 -65.57 21.61 -52.64
C ARG A 16 -65.82 20.81 -53.92
N LYS A 17 -64.79 20.26 -54.55
CA LYS A 17 -64.94 19.44 -55.77
C LYS A 17 -65.54 18.06 -55.46
N LEU A 18 -65.22 17.48 -54.30
CA LEU A 18 -65.85 16.25 -53.80
C LEU A 18 -67.33 16.49 -53.45
N LEU A 19 -67.63 17.55 -52.69
CA LEU A 19 -68.98 17.93 -52.27
C LEU A 19 -69.91 18.28 -53.46
N LYS A 20 -69.37 18.82 -54.55
CA LYS A 20 -70.15 19.21 -55.74
C LYS A 20 -70.40 18.06 -56.72
N LYS A 21 -69.72 16.91 -56.56
CA LYS A 21 -69.86 15.72 -57.43
C LYS A 21 -70.69 14.59 -56.78
N SER A 22 -70.91 14.63 -55.47
CA SER A 22 -71.85 13.72 -54.81
C SER A 22 -73.22 14.41 -54.61
N ASN A 23 -74.16 14.17 -55.52
CA ASN A 23 -75.60 14.27 -55.20
C ASN A 23 -75.97 13.15 -54.22
N MET A 24 -75.42 13.19 -53.01
CA MET A 24 -75.75 12.27 -51.93
C MET A 24 -76.89 12.91 -51.15
N SER A 25 -78.13 12.49 -51.43
CA SER A 25 -79.29 12.86 -50.63
C SER A 25 -79.11 12.29 -49.22
N PHE A 26 -78.78 13.16 -48.25
CA PHE A 26 -78.61 12.81 -46.84
C PHE A 26 -79.95 12.59 -46.11
N ASP A 27 -80.99 12.05 -46.77
CA ASP A 27 -82.28 11.75 -46.14
C ASP A 27 -82.16 10.70 -45.02
N PHE A 28 -81.10 9.88 -45.09
CA PHE A 28 -80.75 8.89 -44.08
C PHE A 28 -80.21 9.51 -42.77
N VAL A 29 -79.75 10.77 -42.79
CA VAL A 29 -79.30 11.49 -41.58
C VAL A 29 -80.47 11.83 -40.65
N ARG A 30 -81.71 11.82 -41.16
CA ARG A 30 -82.93 11.96 -40.37
C ARG A 30 -83.41 10.65 -39.71
N ASN A 31 -82.84 9.51 -40.08
CA ASN A 31 -83.22 8.23 -39.50
C ASN A 31 -82.60 8.08 -38.10
N SER A 32 -83.44 7.93 -37.08
CA SER A 32 -83.01 7.83 -35.67
C SER A 32 -82.04 6.67 -35.42
N LEU A 33 -82.19 5.56 -36.16
CA LEU A 33 -81.30 4.40 -36.06
C LEU A 33 -79.90 4.74 -36.57
N PHE A 34 -79.80 5.46 -37.69
CA PHE A 34 -78.50 5.85 -38.22
C PHE A 34 -77.76 6.84 -37.31
N GLN A 35 -78.47 7.82 -36.75
CA GLN A 35 -77.86 8.77 -35.82
C GLN A 35 -77.25 8.07 -34.60
N ARG A 36 -77.94 7.07 -34.02
CA ARG A 36 -77.43 6.29 -32.88
C ARG A 36 -76.17 5.52 -33.24
N TRP A 37 -76.14 4.85 -34.40
CA TRP A 37 -74.96 4.10 -34.85
C TRP A 37 -73.80 5.01 -35.25
N MET A 38 -74.09 6.16 -35.85
CA MET A 38 -73.08 7.16 -36.22
C MET A 38 -72.43 7.75 -34.96
N ILE A 39 -73.23 8.10 -33.94
CA ILE A 39 -72.73 8.54 -32.63
C ILE A 39 -71.87 7.44 -32.00
N ALA A 40 -72.32 6.18 -32.02
CA ALA A 40 -71.55 5.06 -31.45
C ALA A 40 -70.19 4.86 -32.15
N ILE A 41 -70.17 4.93 -33.49
CA ILE A 41 -68.93 4.82 -34.28
C ILE A 41 -68.00 5.98 -33.96
N VAL A 42 -68.50 7.21 -33.95
CA VAL A 42 -67.70 8.41 -33.63
C VAL A 42 -67.15 8.33 -32.20
N LEU A 43 -67.96 7.92 -31.23
CA LEU A 43 -67.54 7.74 -29.85
C LEU A 43 -66.43 6.68 -29.73
N CYS A 44 -66.59 5.52 -30.39
CA CYS A 44 -65.55 4.49 -30.45
C CYS A 44 -64.26 5.02 -31.07
N LEU A 45 -64.34 5.83 -32.13
CA LEU A 45 -63.18 6.40 -32.81
C LEU A 45 -62.45 7.41 -31.91
N ILE A 46 -63.19 8.24 -31.17
CA ILE A 46 -62.63 9.15 -30.17
C ILE A 46 -61.95 8.36 -29.05
N LEU A 47 -62.61 7.34 -28.49
CA LEU A 47 -62.04 6.50 -27.44
C LEU A 47 -60.79 5.75 -27.92
N ALA A 48 -60.78 5.26 -29.16
CA ALA A 48 -59.61 4.61 -29.74
C ALA A 48 -58.42 5.57 -29.90
N ILE A 49 -58.67 6.83 -30.23
CA ILE A 49 -57.61 7.87 -30.30
C ILE A 49 -57.10 8.22 -28.90
N ILE A 50 -57.98 8.30 -27.89
CA ILE A 50 -57.56 8.58 -26.50
C ILE A 50 -56.79 7.41 -25.90
N MET A 51 -57.17 6.16 -26.20
CA MET A 51 -56.44 4.96 -25.77
C MET A 51 -55.22 4.63 -26.64
N ALA A 52 -54.98 5.35 -27.73
CA ALA A 52 -53.78 5.14 -28.52
C ALA A 52 -52.56 5.42 -27.63
N PRO A 53 -51.69 4.44 -27.39
CA PRO A 53 -50.51 4.64 -26.55
C PRO A 53 -49.64 5.71 -27.20
N GLU A 54 -49.11 6.61 -26.36
CA GLU A 54 -48.23 7.70 -26.77
C GLU A 54 -47.20 7.19 -27.77
N PHE A 55 -47.17 7.78 -28.97
CA PHE A 55 -46.14 7.51 -29.97
C PHE A 55 -44.79 7.90 -29.38
N HIS A 56 -44.11 6.96 -28.73
CA HIS A 56 -42.73 7.12 -28.31
C HIS A 56 -41.91 7.17 -29.59
N VAL A 57 -41.52 8.38 -29.99
CA VAL A 57 -40.58 8.59 -31.09
C VAL A 57 -39.29 7.89 -30.69
N SER A 58 -38.94 6.80 -31.38
CA SER A 58 -37.74 6.04 -31.10
C SER A 58 -36.53 6.98 -31.03
N GLU A 59 -35.92 7.08 -29.86
CA GLU A 59 -34.68 7.82 -29.73
C GLU A 59 -33.62 7.14 -30.62
N PRO A 60 -32.83 7.92 -31.40
CA PRO A 60 -31.80 7.35 -32.23
C PRO A 60 -30.82 6.57 -31.36
N GLN A 61 -30.54 5.32 -31.72
CA GLN A 61 -29.49 4.52 -31.08
C GLN A 61 -28.13 5.10 -31.45
N LEU A 62 -27.64 6.02 -30.63
CA LEU A 62 -26.32 6.63 -30.81
C LEU A 62 -25.24 5.60 -30.45
N GLN A 63 -24.42 5.24 -31.42
CA GLN A 63 -23.22 4.45 -31.20
C GLN A 63 -21.97 5.33 -31.22
N LEU A 64 -20.95 4.92 -30.48
CA LEU A 64 -19.65 5.58 -30.46
C LEU A 64 -19.08 5.65 -31.88
N GLY A 65 -18.74 6.86 -32.34
CA GLY A 65 -18.21 7.14 -33.68
C GLY A 65 -19.23 7.68 -34.69
N MET A 66 -20.51 7.77 -34.35
CA MET A 66 -21.53 8.41 -35.18
C MET A 66 -21.54 9.94 -34.99
N ILE A 67 -21.81 10.69 -36.06
CA ILE A 67 -22.10 12.13 -35.97
C ILE A 67 -23.50 12.30 -35.39
N ALA A 68 -23.63 13.16 -34.38
CA ALA A 68 -24.92 13.41 -33.76
C ALA A 68 -25.82 14.24 -34.70
N PRO A 69 -27.09 13.86 -34.89
CA PRO A 69 -28.00 14.59 -35.78
C PRO A 69 -28.47 15.93 -35.20
N ARG A 70 -28.21 16.20 -33.92
CA ARG A 70 -28.49 17.46 -33.22
C ARG A 70 -27.65 17.57 -31.94
N ASN A 71 -27.47 18.79 -31.45
CA ASN A 71 -26.83 19.04 -30.15
C ASN A 71 -27.61 18.36 -29.00
N ILE A 72 -26.89 17.66 -28.12
CA ILE A 72 -27.44 16.97 -26.95
C ILE A 72 -26.93 17.66 -25.69
N LYS A 73 -27.85 17.99 -24.77
CA LYS A 73 -27.55 18.63 -23.48
C LYS A 73 -28.08 17.81 -22.32
N ALA A 74 -27.45 17.93 -21.16
CA ALA A 74 -27.89 17.32 -19.92
C ALA A 74 -29.22 17.91 -19.43
N ASP A 75 -30.19 17.05 -19.09
CA ASP A 75 -31.50 17.41 -18.57
C ASP A 75 -31.48 17.72 -17.05
N GLN A 76 -30.54 17.11 -16.34
CA GLN A 76 -30.25 17.33 -14.92
C GLN A 76 -28.74 17.29 -14.65
N ALA A 77 -28.33 17.68 -13.44
CA ALA A 77 -26.95 17.51 -13.02
C ALA A 77 -26.72 16.05 -12.60
N PHE A 78 -25.64 15.43 -13.08
CA PHE A 78 -25.28 14.06 -12.72
C PHE A 78 -23.77 13.87 -12.68
N LEU A 79 -23.34 12.83 -11.98
CA LEU A 79 -21.94 12.43 -11.87
C LEU A 79 -21.65 11.38 -12.95
N VAL A 80 -20.58 11.60 -13.71
CA VAL A 80 -20.09 10.65 -14.71
C VAL A 80 -18.74 10.13 -14.23
N GLU A 81 -18.58 8.82 -14.27
CA GLU A 81 -17.30 8.19 -13.95
C GLU A 81 -16.28 8.54 -15.03
N ASP A 82 -15.18 9.16 -14.62
CA ASP A 82 -14.03 9.34 -15.48
C ASP A 82 -13.10 8.15 -15.31
N LYS A 83 -13.17 7.21 -16.25
CA LYS A 83 -12.33 6.00 -16.24
C LYS A 83 -10.84 6.35 -16.31
N GLN A 84 -10.47 7.40 -17.06
CA GLN A 84 -9.06 7.80 -17.19
C GLN A 84 -8.57 8.46 -15.90
N ALA A 85 -9.34 9.37 -15.30
CA ALA A 85 -8.97 9.97 -14.02
C ALA A 85 -8.99 8.96 -12.87
N ALA A 86 -9.89 7.97 -12.91
CA ALA A 86 -9.89 6.86 -11.95
C ALA A 86 -8.64 5.98 -12.10
N GLU A 87 -8.25 5.62 -13.32
CA GLU A 87 -7.01 4.87 -13.58
C GLU A 87 -5.75 5.64 -13.17
N GLN A 88 -5.69 6.94 -13.49
CA GLN A 88 -4.57 7.80 -13.11
C GLN A 88 -4.46 7.91 -11.59
N LYS A 89 -5.59 8.15 -10.90
CA LYS A 89 -5.65 8.20 -9.44
C LYS A 89 -5.22 6.87 -8.80
N LYS A 90 -5.58 5.73 -9.39
CA LYS A 90 -5.10 4.41 -8.93
C LYS A 90 -3.58 4.30 -8.96
N ILE A 91 -2.96 4.77 -10.05
CA ILE A 91 -1.50 4.75 -10.20
C ILE A 91 -0.87 5.66 -9.15
N GLU A 92 -1.39 6.87 -8.98
CA GLU A 92 -0.91 7.83 -7.99
C GLU A 92 -1.03 7.31 -6.55
N ASP A 93 -2.19 6.76 -6.18
CA ASP A 93 -2.42 6.16 -4.86
C ASP A 93 -1.49 4.96 -4.62
N ALA A 94 -1.25 4.14 -5.66
CA ALA A 94 -0.34 3.01 -5.61
C ALA A 94 1.14 3.43 -5.46
N GLU A 95 1.54 4.56 -6.05
CA GLU A 95 2.88 5.15 -5.88
C GLU A 95 3.06 5.88 -4.55
N ASN A 96 1.96 6.30 -3.92
CA ASN A 96 1.95 6.94 -2.61
C ASN A 96 1.94 5.96 -1.44
N VAL A 97 1.99 4.65 -1.71
CA VAL A 97 2.08 3.62 -0.68
C VAL A 97 3.40 3.72 0.07
N LYS A 98 3.30 3.95 1.38
CA LYS A 98 4.44 3.90 2.29
C LYS A 98 5.03 2.49 2.32
N PRO A 99 6.36 2.33 2.17
CA PRO A 99 7.00 1.03 2.24
C PRO A 99 6.84 0.44 3.65
N VAL A 100 6.71 -0.87 3.69
CA VAL A 100 6.57 -1.64 4.93
C VAL A 100 7.90 -2.28 5.27
N TYR A 101 8.33 -2.11 6.51
CA TYR A 101 9.54 -2.70 7.08
C TYR A 101 9.17 -3.62 8.22
N ASP A 102 9.86 -4.75 8.34
CA ASP A 102 9.68 -5.70 9.42
C ASP A 102 10.72 -5.48 10.51
N PHE A 103 10.24 -5.42 11.75
CA PHE A 103 11.04 -5.23 12.95
C PHE A 103 11.10 -6.52 13.79
N ASP A 104 12.30 -7.06 13.99
CA ASP A 104 12.54 -8.19 14.91
C ASP A 104 12.88 -7.71 16.32
N SER A 105 11.84 -7.49 17.12
CA SER A 105 11.97 -7.17 18.55
C SER A 105 12.72 -8.21 19.39
N ASN A 106 12.87 -9.46 18.93
CA ASN A 106 13.57 -10.50 19.66
C ASN A 106 15.07 -10.59 19.29
N LEU A 107 15.56 -9.81 18.33
CA LEU A 107 16.94 -9.92 17.85
C LEU A 107 17.96 -9.67 18.95
N SER A 108 17.78 -8.59 19.73
CA SER A 108 18.67 -8.26 20.86
C SER A 108 18.76 -9.41 21.87
N GLU A 109 17.62 -9.99 22.22
CA GLU A 109 17.52 -11.14 23.14
C GLU A 109 18.23 -12.38 22.58
N LYS A 110 18.08 -12.66 21.28
CA LYS A 110 18.75 -13.78 20.60
C LYS A 110 20.27 -13.61 20.61
N ILE A 111 20.77 -12.43 20.22
CA ILE A 111 22.21 -12.13 20.20
C ILE A 111 22.77 -12.23 21.62
N ARG A 112 22.11 -11.60 22.61
CA ARG A 112 22.52 -11.66 24.02
C ARG A 112 22.64 -13.09 24.52
N LYS A 113 21.60 -13.92 24.34
CA LYS A 113 21.60 -15.33 24.77
C LYS A 113 22.72 -16.13 24.11
N LYS A 114 22.95 -15.91 22.81
CA LYS A 114 24.03 -16.56 22.07
C LYS A 114 25.40 -16.16 22.62
N SER A 115 25.63 -14.86 22.81
CA SER A 115 26.89 -14.31 23.35
C SER A 115 27.18 -14.82 24.75
N VAL A 116 26.21 -14.76 25.67
CA VAL A 116 26.36 -15.26 27.04
C VAL A 116 26.67 -16.77 27.03
N LYS A 117 25.93 -17.57 26.26
CA LYS A 117 26.18 -19.02 26.15
C LYS A 117 27.59 -19.31 25.62
N ALA A 118 28.04 -18.57 24.62
CA ALA A 118 29.37 -18.76 24.02
C ALA A 118 30.50 -18.41 25.00
N LEU A 119 30.39 -17.28 25.70
CA LEU A 119 31.38 -16.84 26.68
C LEU A 119 31.37 -17.73 27.93
N ALA A 120 30.20 -18.14 28.44
CA ALA A 120 30.10 -19.08 29.56
C ALA A 120 30.76 -20.43 29.23
N GLY A 121 30.51 -20.96 28.02
CA GLY A 121 31.18 -22.17 27.57
C GLY A 121 32.70 -22.01 27.45
N ALA A 122 33.20 -20.83 27.04
CA ALA A 122 34.63 -20.55 27.01
C ALA A 122 35.22 -20.45 28.42
N ALA A 123 34.50 -19.83 29.37
CA ALA A 123 34.89 -19.77 30.77
C ALA A 123 35.03 -21.17 31.39
N GLU A 124 34.07 -22.06 31.15
CA GLU A 124 34.12 -23.44 31.63
C GLU A 124 35.34 -24.20 31.10
N ARG A 125 35.60 -24.08 29.79
CA ARG A 125 36.77 -24.73 29.16
C ARG A 125 38.09 -24.15 29.64
N TYR A 126 38.15 -22.84 29.85
CA TYR A 126 39.30 -22.17 30.44
C TYR A 126 39.59 -22.73 31.85
N GLN A 127 38.58 -22.81 32.71
CA GLN A 127 38.73 -23.38 34.07
C GLN A 127 39.16 -24.85 34.05
N ASN A 128 38.60 -25.65 33.14
CA ASN A 128 38.98 -27.05 32.99
C ASN A 128 40.43 -27.22 32.48
N SER A 129 40.94 -26.29 31.67
CA SER A 129 42.34 -26.28 31.23
C SER A 129 43.33 -26.03 32.37
N LEU A 130 42.90 -25.30 33.41
CA LEU A 130 43.67 -25.03 34.63
C LEU A 130 43.62 -26.20 35.63
N LYS A 131 42.50 -26.94 35.69
CA LYS A 131 42.33 -28.14 36.53
C LYS A 131 43.17 -29.30 36.00
N GLY A 132 44.44 -29.34 36.38
CA GLY A 132 45.37 -30.43 36.05
C GLY A 132 46.79 -30.00 35.69
N LYS A 133 47.09 -28.70 35.64
CA LYS A 133 48.44 -28.16 35.35
C LYS A 133 49.01 -27.48 36.61
N SER A 134 50.19 -27.91 37.06
CA SER A 134 50.97 -27.20 38.09
C SER A 134 51.47 -25.86 37.52
N PRO A 135 51.47 -24.75 38.29
CA PRO A 135 51.81 -23.40 37.80
C PRO A 135 53.20 -23.28 37.16
N GLU A 136 54.11 -24.22 37.39
CA GLU A 136 55.49 -24.19 36.86
C GLU A 136 55.66 -24.81 35.46
N ASN A 137 54.65 -25.48 34.89
CA ASN A 137 54.75 -26.15 33.57
C ASN A 137 53.55 -25.86 32.64
N VAL A 138 53.07 -24.61 32.60
CA VAL A 138 52.12 -24.18 31.57
C VAL A 138 52.86 -23.94 30.26
N GLN A 139 53.21 -25.02 29.56
CA GLN A 139 53.63 -24.89 28.17
C GLN A 139 52.39 -24.46 27.37
N ILE A 140 52.41 -23.21 26.88
CA ILE A 140 51.33 -22.65 26.07
C ILE A 140 51.28 -23.45 24.76
N ASN A 141 50.39 -24.43 24.69
CA ASN A 141 50.16 -25.17 23.47
C ASN A 141 49.37 -24.28 22.50
N ILE A 142 50.08 -23.63 21.57
CA ILE A 142 49.50 -22.73 20.56
C ILE A 142 48.37 -23.44 19.78
N SER A 143 48.50 -24.75 19.55
CA SER A 143 47.47 -25.53 18.84
C SER A 143 46.18 -25.70 19.65
N GLU A 144 46.26 -25.74 20.98
CA GLU A 144 45.09 -25.77 21.87
C GLU A 144 44.39 -24.41 21.89
N LEU A 145 45.13 -23.32 22.03
CA LEU A 145 44.57 -21.97 21.99
C LEU A 145 43.86 -21.68 20.66
N GLN A 146 44.44 -22.13 19.54
CA GLN A 146 43.80 -21.97 18.23
C GLN A 146 42.50 -22.79 18.11
N LYS A 147 42.44 -23.99 18.70
CA LYS A 147 41.21 -24.80 18.75
C LYS A 147 40.14 -24.12 19.60
N GLU A 148 40.51 -23.57 20.76
CA GLU A 148 39.58 -22.85 21.64
C GLU A 148 39.06 -21.57 21.00
N LYS A 149 39.92 -20.82 20.30
CA LYS A 149 39.51 -19.69 19.47
C LYS A 149 38.44 -20.10 18.45
N ARG A 150 38.69 -21.14 17.65
CA ARG A 150 37.74 -21.63 16.64
C ARG A 150 36.40 -22.08 17.24
N ARG A 151 36.43 -22.69 18.43
CA ARG A 151 35.21 -23.10 19.15
C ARG A 151 34.39 -21.90 19.61
N LEU A 152 35.06 -20.86 20.11
CA LEU A 152 34.41 -19.62 20.50
C LEU A 152 33.82 -18.91 19.28
N GLU A 153 34.56 -18.80 18.19
CA GLU A 153 34.10 -18.25 16.91
C GLU A 153 32.85 -18.98 16.39
N ALA A 154 32.86 -20.31 16.40
CA ALA A 154 31.70 -21.12 16.00
C ALA A 154 30.48 -20.89 16.90
N SER A 155 30.70 -20.68 18.20
CA SER A 155 29.63 -20.42 19.17
C SER A 155 29.03 -19.02 19.03
N LEU A 156 29.89 -18.01 18.78
CA LEU A 156 29.47 -16.63 18.56
C LEU A 156 28.92 -16.40 17.14
N GLY A 157 29.37 -17.19 16.16
CA GLY A 157 29.07 -17.02 14.74
C GLY A 157 29.82 -15.86 14.08
N ILE A 158 30.95 -15.44 14.65
CA ILE A 158 31.82 -14.38 14.12
C ILE A 158 33.28 -14.82 14.17
N TYR A 159 34.12 -14.20 13.34
CA TYR A 159 35.56 -14.40 13.39
C TYR A 159 36.22 -13.41 14.35
N LEU A 160 37.12 -13.92 15.19
CA LEU A 160 37.88 -13.13 16.14
C LEU A 160 39.30 -12.91 15.61
N SER A 161 39.87 -11.72 15.83
CA SER A 161 41.31 -11.54 15.67
C SER A 161 42.04 -12.34 16.75
N SER A 162 43.33 -12.62 16.55
CA SER A 162 44.14 -13.29 17.58
C SER A 162 44.27 -12.43 18.83
N GLU A 163 44.33 -11.10 18.67
CA GLU A 163 44.37 -10.13 19.75
C GLU A 163 43.05 -10.08 20.53
N GLU A 164 41.91 -10.02 19.85
CA GLU A 164 40.59 -10.04 20.49
C GLU A 164 40.40 -11.30 21.34
N PHE A 165 40.77 -12.46 20.79
CA PHE A 165 40.71 -13.72 21.53
C PHE A 165 41.65 -13.70 22.74
N TYR A 166 42.87 -13.18 22.57
CA TYR A 166 43.85 -13.09 23.63
C TYR A 166 43.36 -12.21 24.79
N VAL A 167 42.84 -11.02 24.51
CA VAL A 167 42.30 -10.11 25.53
C VAL A 167 41.12 -10.74 26.29
N LEU A 168 40.21 -11.40 25.58
CA LEU A 168 39.09 -12.12 26.22
C LEU A 168 39.57 -13.28 27.10
N ASN A 169 40.59 -13.99 26.66
CA ASN A 169 41.19 -15.11 27.37
C ASN A 169 41.96 -14.66 28.63
N GLU A 170 42.71 -13.55 28.55
CA GLU A 170 43.38 -12.91 29.70
C GLU A 170 42.35 -12.44 30.73
N SER A 171 41.19 -11.99 30.27
CA SER A 171 40.05 -11.63 31.12
C SER A 171 39.31 -12.85 31.69
N LYS A 172 39.80 -14.07 31.41
CA LYS A 172 39.31 -15.38 31.90
C LYS A 172 37.83 -15.65 31.61
N PHE A 173 37.24 -14.91 30.67
CA PHE A 173 35.80 -14.93 30.41
C PHE A 173 34.97 -14.78 31.70
N SER A 174 35.41 -13.91 32.63
CA SER A 174 34.75 -13.73 33.94
C SER A 174 33.26 -13.45 33.81
N ASP A 175 32.47 -13.79 34.84
CA ASP A 175 31.04 -13.48 34.84
C ASP A 175 30.80 -11.97 34.67
N ASP A 176 31.65 -11.13 35.25
CA ASP A 176 31.61 -9.67 35.07
C ASP A 176 31.70 -9.28 33.59
N ILE A 177 32.69 -9.81 32.85
CA ILE A 177 32.82 -9.55 31.41
C ILE A 177 31.57 -10.05 30.65
N GLN A 178 31.05 -11.23 30.99
CA GLN A 178 29.83 -11.75 30.38
C GLN A 178 28.62 -10.83 30.60
N GLN A 179 28.46 -10.32 31.83
CA GLN A 179 27.40 -9.36 32.17
C GLN A 179 27.59 -8.03 31.44
N MET A 180 28.82 -7.55 31.28
CA MET A 180 29.11 -6.32 30.56
C MET A 180 28.80 -6.45 29.07
N PHE A 181 29.18 -7.56 28.41
CA PHE A 181 28.77 -7.84 27.02
C PHE A 181 27.24 -7.91 26.90
N SER A 182 26.59 -8.61 27.82
CA SER A 182 25.13 -8.73 27.87
C SER A 182 24.43 -7.36 27.97
N ARG A 183 24.89 -6.51 28.90
CA ARG A 183 24.37 -5.14 29.08
C ARG A 183 24.66 -4.26 27.88
N LEU A 184 25.85 -4.35 27.30
CA LEU A 184 26.22 -3.58 26.11
C LEU A 184 25.29 -3.92 24.94
N ILE A 185 25.09 -5.21 24.64
CA ILE A 185 24.18 -5.66 23.58
C ILE A 185 22.76 -5.14 23.83
N VAL A 186 22.19 -5.35 25.02
CA VAL A 186 20.82 -4.88 25.33
C VAL A 186 20.71 -3.37 25.19
N SER A 187 21.62 -2.62 25.82
CA SER A 187 21.60 -1.16 25.82
C SER A 187 21.82 -0.55 24.43
N PHE A 188 22.48 -1.28 23.52
CA PHE A 188 22.68 -0.83 22.15
C PHE A 188 21.40 -0.94 21.32
N TYR A 189 20.59 -1.98 21.50
CA TYR A 189 19.31 -2.15 20.78
C TYR A 189 18.12 -1.43 21.42
N ASP A 190 18.28 -0.95 22.65
CA ASP A 190 17.23 -0.29 23.43
C ASP A 190 16.57 0.85 22.64
N ASP A 191 15.26 0.68 22.37
CA ASP A 191 14.38 1.55 21.59
C ASP A 191 14.96 2.06 20.25
N ARG A 192 15.81 1.26 19.61
CA ARG A 192 16.45 1.62 18.33
C ARG A 192 16.01 0.71 17.20
N PHE A 193 15.53 1.34 16.12
CA PHE A 193 15.46 0.68 14.82
C PHE A 193 16.79 0.86 14.09
N ILE A 194 17.38 -0.25 13.69
CA ILE A 194 18.66 -0.35 13.01
C ILE A 194 18.41 -0.99 11.65
N THR A 195 18.70 -0.24 10.59
CA THR A 195 18.53 -0.71 9.22
C THR A 195 19.87 -0.75 8.48
N ASN A 196 19.92 -1.57 7.44
CA ASN A 196 21.02 -1.54 6.46
C ASN A 196 20.68 -0.69 5.23
N ASP A 197 19.41 -0.28 5.09
CA ASP A 197 18.90 0.43 3.93
C ASP A 197 19.15 1.93 4.05
N THR A 198 19.45 2.57 2.93
CA THR A 198 19.49 4.03 2.84
C THR A 198 18.14 4.53 2.33
N PHE A 199 17.52 5.43 3.10
CA PHE A 199 16.21 5.98 2.73
C PHE A 199 16.35 7.00 1.61
N GLY A 200 15.61 6.77 0.52
CA GLY A 200 15.51 7.68 -0.61
C GLY A 200 14.63 8.91 -0.33
N LYS A 201 14.47 9.75 -1.36
CA LYS A 201 13.68 10.99 -1.26
C LYS A 201 12.19 10.69 -0.97
N SER A 202 11.66 9.61 -1.55
CA SER A 202 10.25 9.23 -1.39
C SER A 202 9.97 8.81 0.06
N GLU A 203 10.83 7.96 0.63
CA GLU A 203 10.72 7.47 2.01
C GLU A 203 10.88 8.62 3.00
N LYS A 204 11.82 9.54 2.77
CA LYS A 204 12.00 10.73 3.61
C LYS A 204 10.82 11.69 3.57
N GLN A 205 10.08 11.76 2.45
CA GLN A 205 8.91 12.63 2.32
C GLN A 205 7.62 11.99 2.85
N LYS A 206 7.42 10.70 2.58
CA LYS A 206 6.16 9.98 2.89
C LYS A 206 6.20 9.24 4.23
N GLY A 207 7.39 8.98 4.77
CA GLY A 207 7.61 8.10 5.90
C GLY A 207 7.55 6.62 5.52
N ILE A 208 7.71 5.76 6.53
CA ILE A 208 7.68 4.30 6.41
C ILE A 208 6.68 3.70 7.42
N VAL A 209 6.26 2.47 7.17
CA VAL A 209 5.47 1.69 8.13
C VAL A 209 6.34 0.59 8.71
N VAL A 210 6.50 0.57 10.03
CA VAL A 210 7.20 -0.49 10.76
C VAL A 210 6.19 -1.49 11.28
N ARG A 211 6.36 -2.76 10.91
CA ARG A 211 5.58 -3.90 11.39
C ARG A 211 6.41 -4.69 12.39
N ASN A 212 5.96 -4.77 13.63
CA ASN A 212 6.60 -5.62 14.61
C ASN A 212 6.28 -7.10 14.32
N LEU A 213 7.30 -7.93 14.10
CA LEU A 213 7.13 -9.34 13.74
C LEU A 213 6.50 -10.18 14.86
N LYS A 214 6.67 -9.78 16.13
CA LYS A 214 6.17 -10.48 17.32
C LYS A 214 4.71 -10.13 17.62
N THR A 215 4.41 -8.84 17.74
CA THR A 215 3.06 -8.36 18.10
C THR A 215 2.14 -8.21 16.90
N LYS A 216 2.69 -8.22 15.67
CA LYS A 216 2.00 -7.90 14.41
C LYS A 216 1.41 -6.49 14.35
N THR A 217 1.77 -5.62 15.30
CA THR A 217 1.36 -4.21 15.29
C THR A 217 2.11 -3.45 14.21
N LYS A 218 1.45 -2.44 13.63
CA LYS A 218 2.02 -1.54 12.62
C LYS A 218 2.09 -0.14 13.21
N GLU A 219 3.24 0.49 13.08
CA GLU A 219 3.51 1.88 13.47
C GLU A 219 3.97 2.66 12.24
N GLU A 220 3.59 3.93 12.16
CA GLU A 220 4.05 4.81 11.10
C GLU A 220 5.16 5.72 11.58
N ILE A 221 6.31 5.66 10.91
CA ILE A 221 7.47 6.51 11.18
C ILE A 221 7.50 7.59 10.10
N LYS A 222 7.21 8.83 10.49
CA LYS A 222 7.15 9.98 9.57
C LYS A 222 8.52 10.39 9.06
N ASP A 223 9.52 10.41 9.94
CA ASP A 223 10.90 10.76 9.59
C ASP A 223 11.83 9.55 9.77
N PRO A 224 12.07 8.76 8.71
CA PRO A 224 12.97 7.62 8.78
C PRO A 224 14.45 8.03 8.87
N SER A 225 14.77 9.33 8.75
CA SER A 225 16.15 9.83 8.92
C SER A 225 16.63 9.72 10.37
N LEU A 226 15.71 9.55 11.32
CA LEU A 226 16.02 9.34 12.74
C LEU A 226 16.43 7.89 13.04
N LEU A 227 16.24 6.98 12.08
CA LEU A 227 16.58 5.57 12.26
C LEU A 227 18.08 5.38 12.10
N LEU A 228 18.64 4.47 12.89
CA LEU A 228 20.08 4.26 12.87
C LEU A 228 20.46 3.37 11.69
N ASN A 229 21.37 3.86 10.85
CA ASN A 229 21.99 3.02 9.84
C ASN A 229 23.13 2.20 10.48
N ILE A 230 23.16 0.90 10.22
CA ILE A 230 24.21 -0.03 10.66
C ILE A 230 25.63 0.44 10.27
N GLN A 231 25.78 1.19 9.18
CA GLN A 231 27.08 1.71 8.72
C GLN A 231 27.56 2.91 9.54
N GLU A 232 26.68 3.55 10.30
CA GLU A 232 26.94 4.77 11.08
C GLU A 232 26.94 4.49 12.61
N ILE A 233 27.03 3.22 13.02
CA ILE A 233 26.90 2.83 14.43
C ILE A 233 28.13 3.14 15.29
N ASP A 234 29.29 3.39 14.68
CA ASP A 234 30.58 3.39 15.36
C ASP A 234 30.62 4.37 16.54
N GLU A 235 30.21 5.62 16.33
CA GLU A 235 30.21 6.63 17.41
C GLU A 235 29.24 6.26 18.54
N THR A 236 28.06 5.77 18.19
CA THR A 236 27.02 5.41 19.16
C THR A 236 27.44 4.19 19.97
N LEU A 237 28.02 3.18 19.31
CA LEU A 237 28.53 1.98 19.93
C LEU A 237 29.72 2.32 20.84
N GLN A 238 30.66 3.14 20.38
CA GLN A 238 31.82 3.56 21.18
C GLN A 238 31.39 4.26 22.47
N LYS A 239 30.40 5.17 22.41
CA LYS A 239 29.84 5.83 23.60
C LYS A 239 29.25 4.81 24.59
N LYS A 240 28.52 3.80 24.11
CA LYS A 240 27.95 2.74 24.95
C LYS A 240 29.02 1.84 25.56
N VAL A 241 30.05 1.47 24.78
CA VAL A 241 31.21 0.72 25.27
C VAL A 241 31.90 1.48 26.40
N ASN A 242 32.21 2.77 26.21
CA ASN A 242 32.87 3.59 27.22
C ASN A 242 32.04 3.73 28.51
N MET A 243 30.72 3.72 28.39
CA MET A 243 29.81 3.76 29.54
C MET A 243 29.76 2.41 30.29
N VAL A 244 29.63 1.30 29.57
CA VAL A 244 29.47 -0.04 30.17
C VAL A 244 30.80 -0.58 30.70
N PHE A 245 31.89 -0.34 29.99
CA PHE A 245 33.24 -0.81 30.30
C PHE A 245 34.10 0.25 31.00
N ARG A 246 33.50 1.25 31.65
CA ARG A 246 34.20 2.43 32.18
C ARG A 246 35.44 2.10 33.03
N ASP A 247 35.36 1.07 33.88
CA ASP A 247 36.36 0.67 34.86
C ASP A 247 37.43 -0.28 34.28
N GLU A 248 37.29 -0.67 33.01
CA GLU A 248 38.20 -1.58 32.30
C GLU A 248 39.31 -0.83 31.54
N SER A 249 40.35 -1.58 31.17
CA SER A 249 41.46 -1.07 30.37
C SER A 249 41.03 -0.66 28.95
N SER A 250 41.84 0.17 28.28
CA SER A 250 41.58 0.56 26.87
C SER A 250 41.52 -0.66 25.95
N THR A 251 42.40 -1.64 26.17
CA THR A 251 42.46 -2.87 25.36
C THR A 251 41.18 -3.71 25.47
N VAL A 252 40.59 -3.81 26.66
CA VAL A 252 39.30 -4.48 26.86
C VAL A 252 38.17 -3.70 26.21
N LYS A 253 38.16 -2.36 26.31
CA LYS A 253 37.17 -1.50 25.64
C LYS A 253 37.22 -1.64 24.12
N GLU A 254 38.40 -1.58 23.52
CA GLU A 254 38.61 -1.74 22.07
C GLU A 254 38.20 -3.14 21.60
N THR A 255 38.53 -4.18 22.37
CA THR A 255 38.10 -5.55 22.10
C THR A 255 36.59 -5.67 22.17
N ALA A 256 35.95 -5.11 23.20
CA ALA A 256 34.50 -5.12 23.35
C ALA A 256 33.81 -4.41 22.18
N PHE A 257 34.31 -3.23 21.77
CA PHE A 257 33.82 -2.50 20.61
C PHE A 257 33.90 -3.36 19.35
N SER A 258 35.08 -3.91 19.02
CA SER A 258 35.29 -4.70 17.80
C SER A 258 34.43 -5.96 17.77
N VAL A 259 34.37 -6.70 18.89
CA VAL A 259 33.58 -7.93 19.00
C VAL A 259 32.08 -7.63 18.89
N VAL A 260 31.58 -6.61 19.60
CA VAL A 260 30.15 -6.27 19.54
C VAL A 260 29.78 -5.69 18.17
N LYS A 261 30.64 -4.90 17.53
CA LYS A 261 30.42 -4.40 16.16
C LYS A 261 30.20 -5.55 15.17
N LYS A 262 30.92 -6.67 15.32
CA LYS A 262 30.73 -7.88 14.51
C LYS A 262 29.47 -8.68 14.85
N LEU A 263 28.96 -8.55 16.08
CA LEU A 263 27.77 -9.26 16.56
C LEU A 263 26.46 -8.52 16.27
N ILE A 264 26.52 -7.19 16.10
CA ILE A 264 25.32 -6.40 15.83
C ILE A 264 24.83 -6.69 14.41
N GLU A 265 23.52 -6.83 14.29
CA GLU A 265 22.78 -7.08 13.06
C GLU A 265 21.63 -6.06 12.96
N PRO A 266 21.21 -5.68 11.73
CA PRO A 266 20.05 -4.83 11.55
C PRO A 266 18.78 -5.53 12.07
N ASN A 267 17.96 -4.82 12.85
CA ASN A 267 16.69 -5.33 13.37
C ASN A 267 15.47 -4.84 12.57
N LEU A 268 15.69 -4.01 11.55
CA LEU A 268 14.68 -3.47 10.65
C LEU A 268 15.04 -3.77 9.19
N SER A 269 14.16 -4.49 8.48
CA SER A 269 14.38 -4.89 7.09
C SER A 269 13.19 -4.56 6.18
N PHE A 270 13.45 -4.19 4.93
CA PHE A 270 12.40 -3.89 3.98
C PHE A 270 11.57 -5.14 3.61
N ASN A 271 10.25 -5.07 3.82
CA ASN A 271 9.32 -6.11 3.40
C ASN A 271 8.67 -5.73 2.07
N LYS A 272 9.30 -6.19 0.98
CA LYS A 272 8.81 -6.00 -0.38
C LYS A 272 7.43 -6.64 -0.60
N GLU A 273 7.19 -7.81 -0.04
CA GLU A 273 5.95 -8.57 -0.22
C GLU A 273 4.76 -7.85 0.40
N GLU A 274 4.85 -7.42 1.66
CA GLU A 274 3.80 -6.66 2.35
C GLU A 274 3.58 -5.29 1.71
N THR A 275 4.66 -4.65 1.23
CA THR A 275 4.55 -3.38 0.48
C THR A 275 3.78 -3.59 -0.83
N GLN A 276 4.11 -4.62 -1.60
CA GLN A 276 3.41 -4.96 -2.83
C GLN A 276 1.96 -5.36 -2.56
N LYS A 277 1.72 -6.16 -1.53
CA LYS A 277 0.36 -6.54 -1.11
C LYS A 277 -0.47 -5.31 -0.79
N LYS A 278 0.07 -4.35 -0.01
CA LYS A 278 -0.60 -3.10 0.31
C LYS A 278 -0.87 -2.26 -0.96
N ARG A 279 0.08 -2.23 -1.90
CA ARG A 279 -0.08 -1.57 -3.20
C ARG A 279 -1.21 -2.20 -4.02
N LEU A 280 -1.26 -3.52 -4.11
CA LEU A 280 -2.32 -4.24 -4.82
C LEU A 280 -3.69 -4.07 -4.15
N SER A 281 -3.73 -4.00 -2.82
CA SER A 281 -4.97 -3.74 -2.07
C SER A 281 -5.59 -2.40 -2.46
N ILE A 282 -4.76 -1.35 -2.55
CA ILE A 282 -5.20 0.00 -2.93
C ILE A 282 -5.67 0.05 -4.39
N ILE A 283 -5.00 -0.69 -5.29
CA ILE A 283 -5.44 -0.80 -6.69
C ILE A 283 -6.78 -1.55 -6.78
N GLY A 284 -6.98 -2.59 -5.96
CA GLY A 284 -8.20 -3.40 -5.93
C GLY A 284 -9.40 -2.70 -5.29
N ASP A 285 -9.18 -1.89 -4.25
CA ASP A 285 -10.20 -1.17 -3.47
C ASP A 285 -10.52 0.23 -4.05
N ALA A 286 -10.10 0.51 -5.28
CA ALA A 286 -10.11 1.87 -5.82
C ALA A 286 -11.54 2.44 -5.96
N ASN A 287 -11.77 3.57 -5.29
CA ASN A 287 -13.01 4.33 -5.39
C ASN A 287 -13.14 4.96 -6.79
N PRO A 288 -14.31 4.87 -7.45
CA PRO A 288 -14.53 5.54 -8.74
C PRO A 288 -14.34 7.06 -8.60
N THR A 289 -13.66 7.66 -9.56
CA THR A 289 -13.52 9.12 -9.68
C THR A 289 -14.62 9.63 -10.60
N PHE A 290 -15.39 10.59 -10.13
CA PHE A 290 -16.49 11.19 -10.89
C PHE A 290 -16.19 12.65 -11.21
N PHE A 291 -16.64 13.11 -12.37
CA PHE A 291 -16.81 14.54 -12.66
C PHE A 291 -18.30 14.87 -12.73
N GLN A 292 -18.63 16.12 -12.44
CA GLN A 292 -20.01 16.59 -12.41
C GLN A 292 -20.38 17.27 -13.72
N VAL A 293 -21.39 16.73 -14.39
CA VAL A 293 -22.06 17.39 -15.53
C VAL A 293 -23.19 18.24 -14.97
N GLN A 294 -23.24 19.52 -15.32
CA GLN A 294 -24.28 20.44 -14.89
C GLN A 294 -25.53 20.34 -15.76
N LYS A 295 -26.68 20.74 -15.19
CA LYS A 295 -27.92 20.87 -15.97
C LYS A 295 -27.70 21.83 -17.16
N ASN A 296 -28.15 21.44 -18.34
CA ASN A 296 -27.99 22.12 -19.63
C ASN A 296 -26.55 22.16 -20.20
N GLU A 297 -25.60 21.44 -19.60
CA GLU A 297 -24.26 21.30 -20.17
C GLU A 297 -24.33 20.51 -21.48
N MET A 298 -23.53 20.92 -22.47
CA MET A 298 -23.51 20.31 -23.81
C MET A 298 -22.68 19.03 -23.77
N ILE A 299 -23.31 17.89 -24.05
CA ILE A 299 -22.68 16.56 -24.01
C ILE A 299 -22.13 16.19 -25.39
N VAL A 300 -22.93 16.42 -26.43
CA VAL A 300 -22.56 16.12 -27.82
C VAL A 300 -22.93 17.30 -28.70
N ARG A 301 -22.02 17.67 -29.59
CA ARG A 301 -22.23 18.67 -30.64
C ARG A 301 -22.41 17.97 -32.00
N GLU A 302 -23.27 18.54 -32.84
CA GLU A 302 -23.44 18.15 -34.25
C GLU A 302 -22.16 18.30 -35.08
#